data_AF-A0AA36MZH7-F1
#
_entry.id   AF-A0AA36MZH7-F1
#
_cell.length_a   1.000
_cell.length_b   1.000
_cell.length_c   1.000
_cell.angle_alpha   90.00
_cell.angle_beta   90.00
_cell.angle_gamma   90.00
#
_symmetry.space_group_name_H-M   'P 1'
#
loop_
_entity.id
_entity.type
_entity.pdbx_description
1 polymer ?
#
loop_
_entity_poly.entity_id
_entity_poly.type
_entity_poly.pdbx_seq_one_letter_code
_entity_poly.pdbx_strand_id
1 'polypeptide(L)'
;MARPASGGLHRLRRPDSFDEVRKSGLFRSSTPCHLLSRFAIVFQDTLEAFLLAGGVRTRFPTMQQVKLASESLFNASAETDAVDIFIGHSWGAGRWSKFLALCMYFNLGTAIKCACGSWLLVVTVLLGWGGVTILGGSYLAFPCLTYLPISCFFLAFLFAHQIMGETPSVWVDKLCIHQTNPDLKAKQVAALPVFVARSRRMLILWDDTYFERLWCNLELATCARFGGAEKVEVLPLWLAPWLLTSVLSQLFFVTLWRVLEQVFPNWGAAWLEGITDHVGMILGEKQMLVVAISSGMMLCILNLPISVPCFFSFRMKLRSHQLLLDQMAAFDVRNAKCTLPADRGPIEQQVRELFKDGDVLEDQEAKATGDVDAGEVRLQRFVGVNYFRDPLQSFNLYVRGTLRDSVIAQIGDELFVPWRTCLIAILPVIFYASASVLGCDGAPCETSIKLQGFVSVGQYMVTNCMVWALCIALVLPLTFPITLRTLKFAFSFGDGPLQHVAAFLCCVSASICNCLCSSFIGTLFYFVLVEYSVKKLLLFVVMLVGLIMQNAWLFCEHIQRQSRNEMSCRCIKRQAVYEAVGGSLPSA
;
A
#
# COMPACT_ATOMS: atom_id res chain seq x y z
N MET A 1 10.62 -50.28 41.28
CA MET A 1 9.22 -49.97 40.91
C MET A 1 9.20 -48.64 40.19
N ALA A 2 9.03 -48.72 38.87
CA ALA A 2 8.95 -47.58 37.98
C ALA A 2 7.69 -46.75 38.28
N ARG A 3 7.86 -45.44 38.49
CA ARG A 3 6.80 -44.48 38.21
C ARG A 3 6.96 -44.07 36.74
N PRO A 4 5.91 -44.18 35.92
CA PRO A 4 5.98 -43.75 34.54
C PRO A 4 6.12 -42.23 34.52
N ALA A 5 7.17 -41.74 33.85
CA ALA A 5 7.28 -40.34 33.44
C ALA A 5 6.18 -40.09 32.42
N SER A 6 5.02 -39.62 32.89
CA SER A 6 3.94 -39.10 32.07
C SER A 6 4.50 -37.99 31.17
N GLY A 7 4.49 -38.25 29.86
CA GLY A 7 4.94 -37.31 28.83
C GLY A 7 4.30 -35.95 29.01
N GLY A 8 5.15 -34.93 29.13
CA GLY A 8 4.72 -33.53 29.15
C GLY A 8 4.11 -33.17 27.79
N LEU A 9 2.80 -32.99 27.76
CA LEU A 9 2.11 -32.27 26.69
C LEU A 9 2.83 -30.94 26.46
N HIS A 10 3.19 -30.68 25.19
CA HIS A 10 3.90 -29.50 24.68
C HIS A 10 3.62 -28.20 25.43
N ARG A 11 4.52 -27.83 26.35
CA ARG A 11 4.53 -26.48 26.93
C ARG A 11 5.19 -25.56 25.92
N LEU A 12 4.46 -24.55 25.43
CA LEU A 12 5.04 -23.45 24.67
C LEU A 12 6.14 -22.82 25.51
N ARG A 13 7.30 -22.59 24.90
CA ARG A 13 8.43 -21.96 25.57
C ARG A 13 8.06 -20.52 25.89
N ARG A 14 8.52 -20.10 27.06
CA ARG A 14 8.34 -18.73 27.47
C ARG A 14 9.39 -17.82 26.81
N PRO A 15 9.03 -16.58 26.45
CA PRO A 15 9.94 -15.63 25.77
C PRO A 15 11.31 -15.39 26.45
N ASP A 16 11.39 -15.57 27.76
CA ASP A 16 12.60 -15.49 28.60
C ASP A 16 13.58 -16.67 28.38
N SER A 17 13.15 -17.76 27.76
CA SER A 17 14.04 -18.91 27.44
C SER A 17 14.93 -18.69 26.20
N PHE A 18 15.20 -17.44 25.83
CA PHE A 18 15.93 -17.08 24.61
C PHE A 18 17.32 -17.73 24.54
N ASP A 19 18.09 -17.70 25.62
CA ASP A 19 19.44 -18.27 25.63
C ASP A 19 19.46 -19.77 25.36
N GLU A 20 18.45 -20.52 25.81
CA GLU A 20 18.32 -21.95 25.51
C GLU A 20 17.96 -22.19 24.05
N VAL A 21 17.08 -21.36 23.49
CA VAL A 21 16.67 -21.41 22.07
C VAL A 21 17.86 -21.07 21.17
N ARG A 22 18.64 -20.04 21.54
CA ARG A 22 19.86 -19.60 20.86
C ARG A 22 20.94 -20.67 20.87
N LYS A 23 21.29 -21.21 22.04
CA LYS A 23 22.27 -22.29 22.20
C LYS A 23 21.90 -23.56 21.41
N SER A 24 20.61 -23.76 21.15
CA SER A 24 20.09 -24.91 20.40
C SER A 24 20.04 -24.68 18.88
N GLY A 25 20.47 -23.51 18.36
CA GLY A 25 20.41 -23.19 16.92
C GLY A 25 19.00 -23.13 16.34
N LEU A 26 17.97 -22.99 17.19
CA LEU A 26 16.57 -23.10 16.78
C LEU A 26 16.04 -21.82 16.12
N PHE A 27 16.66 -20.67 16.41
CA PHE A 27 16.22 -19.37 15.90
C PHE A 27 16.91 -19.05 14.59
N ARG A 28 16.11 -19.00 13.52
CA ARG A 28 16.58 -18.83 12.15
C ARG A 28 15.76 -17.79 11.42
N SER A 29 16.37 -17.14 10.44
CA SER A 29 15.74 -16.17 9.55
C SER A 29 16.03 -16.46 8.09
N SER A 30 15.13 -16.00 7.23
CA SER A 30 15.27 -16.01 5.79
C SER A 30 15.43 -14.58 5.26
N THR A 31 15.44 -14.42 3.93
CA THR A 31 15.50 -13.12 3.26
C THR A 31 14.24 -12.88 2.41
N PRO A 32 13.89 -11.62 2.10
CA PRO A 32 12.85 -11.28 1.14
C PRO A 32 13.04 -11.95 -0.22
N CYS A 33 14.29 -12.13 -0.67
CA CYS A 33 14.58 -12.82 -1.93
C CYS A 33 14.13 -14.29 -1.89
N HIS A 34 14.41 -15.00 -0.80
CA HIS A 34 13.96 -16.38 -0.65
C HIS A 34 12.44 -16.46 -0.42
N LEU A 35 11.88 -15.55 0.39
CA LEU A 35 10.44 -15.45 0.66
C LEU A 35 9.60 -15.20 -0.61
N LEU A 36 10.06 -14.30 -1.48
CA LEU A 36 9.39 -13.92 -2.73
C LEU A 36 9.76 -14.81 -3.91
N SER A 37 10.69 -15.75 -3.73
CA SER A 37 11.11 -16.67 -4.78
C SER A 37 9.92 -17.41 -5.40
N ARG A 38 9.96 -17.57 -6.73
CA ARG A 38 8.90 -18.20 -7.52
C ARG A 38 7.50 -17.63 -7.22
N PHE A 39 7.41 -16.31 -7.04
CA PHE A 39 6.16 -15.59 -6.73
C PHE A 39 5.54 -15.98 -5.38
N ALA A 40 6.40 -16.06 -4.36
CA ALA A 40 6.06 -16.48 -3.00
C ALA A 40 5.31 -17.82 -2.93
N ILE A 41 5.79 -18.80 -3.69
CA ILE A 41 5.24 -20.16 -3.77
C ILE A 41 5.10 -20.83 -2.40
N VAL A 42 5.91 -20.41 -1.42
CA VAL A 42 5.88 -20.91 -0.05
C VAL A 42 4.49 -20.75 0.60
N PHE A 43 3.75 -19.69 0.27
CA PHE A 43 2.41 -19.45 0.83
C PHE A 43 1.29 -20.30 0.20
N GLN A 44 1.59 -21.12 -0.80
CA GLN A 44 0.64 -22.07 -1.34
C GLN A 44 0.65 -23.36 -0.50
N ASP A 45 -0.52 -23.70 0.05
CA ASP A 45 -0.70 -24.85 0.93
C ASP A 45 -0.94 -26.15 0.13
N THR A 46 0.04 -26.51 -0.71
CA THR A 46 0.03 -27.79 -1.45
C THR A 46 1.40 -28.45 -1.36
N LEU A 47 1.41 -29.79 -1.41
CA LEU A 47 2.65 -30.56 -1.45
C LEU A 47 3.50 -30.21 -2.68
N GLU A 48 2.86 -30.01 -3.83
CA GLU A 48 3.55 -29.60 -5.06
C GLU A 48 4.26 -28.25 -4.89
N ALA A 49 3.58 -27.25 -4.29
CA ALA A 49 4.18 -25.95 -4.06
C ALA A 49 5.34 -26.03 -3.05
N PHE A 50 5.21 -26.85 -2.02
CA PHE A 50 6.28 -27.11 -1.06
C PHE A 50 7.52 -27.72 -1.73
N LEU A 51 7.33 -28.73 -2.59
CA LEU A 51 8.42 -29.35 -3.35
C LEU A 51 9.08 -28.35 -4.29
N LEU A 52 8.28 -27.59 -5.04
CA LEU A 52 8.77 -26.55 -5.95
C LEU A 52 9.56 -25.46 -5.23
N ALA A 53 9.13 -25.08 -4.02
CA ALA A 53 9.84 -24.13 -3.17
C ALA A 53 11.22 -24.68 -2.77
N GLY A 54 11.30 -25.96 -2.40
CA GLY A 54 12.56 -26.65 -2.08
C GLY A 54 13.41 -27.07 -3.27
N GLY A 55 13.03 -26.70 -4.50
CA GLY A 55 13.78 -26.99 -5.73
C GLY A 55 13.51 -28.38 -6.34
N VAL A 56 12.51 -29.11 -5.85
CA VAL A 56 12.14 -30.44 -6.34
C VAL A 56 10.95 -30.35 -7.29
N ARG A 57 11.09 -30.87 -8.52
CA ARG A 57 10.02 -30.87 -9.53
C ARG A 57 9.59 -32.31 -9.87
N THR A 58 8.52 -32.77 -9.22
CA THR A 58 7.92 -34.10 -9.48
C THR A 58 6.43 -34.08 -9.19
N ARG A 59 5.65 -34.86 -9.96
CA ARG A 59 4.22 -35.06 -9.74
C ARG A 59 3.93 -36.12 -8.66
N PHE A 60 4.83 -37.09 -8.52
CA PHE A 60 4.72 -38.20 -7.56
C PHE A 60 6.01 -38.25 -6.72
N PRO A 61 6.07 -37.50 -5.62
CA PRO A 61 7.27 -37.42 -4.79
C PRO A 61 7.46 -38.67 -3.94
N THR A 62 8.70 -39.14 -3.85
CA THR A 62 9.10 -40.11 -2.80
C THR A 62 9.25 -39.38 -1.46
N MET A 63 9.16 -40.11 -0.34
CA MET A 63 9.42 -39.53 0.99
C MET A 63 10.82 -38.90 1.11
N GLN A 64 11.81 -39.44 0.39
CA GLN A 64 13.15 -38.87 0.34
C GLN A 64 13.16 -37.51 -0.36
N GLN A 65 12.44 -37.36 -1.47
CA GLN A 65 12.29 -36.07 -2.15
C GLN A 65 11.58 -35.02 -1.30
N VAL A 66 10.57 -35.41 -0.51
CA VAL A 66 9.90 -34.52 0.44
C VAL A 66 10.88 -34.06 1.53
N LYS A 67 11.70 -34.97 2.07
CA LYS A 67 12.75 -34.62 3.05
C LYS A 67 13.79 -33.67 2.46
N LEU A 68 14.30 -33.97 1.26
CA LEU A 68 15.26 -33.12 0.56
C LEU A 68 14.71 -31.71 0.30
N ALA A 69 13.44 -31.58 -0.09
CA ALA A 69 12.82 -30.27 -0.26
C ALA A 69 12.73 -29.50 1.07
N SER A 70 12.36 -30.18 2.16
CA SER A 70 12.34 -29.58 3.51
C SER A 70 13.72 -29.11 3.96
N GLU A 71 14.74 -29.95 3.79
CA GLU A 71 16.11 -29.65 4.17
C GLU A 71 16.67 -28.50 3.33
N SER A 72 16.41 -28.49 2.03
CA SER A 72 16.78 -27.40 1.12
C SER A 72 16.21 -26.05 1.58
N LEU A 73 14.91 -25.99 1.88
CA LEU A 73 14.25 -24.78 2.39
C LEU A 73 14.83 -24.33 3.74
N PHE A 74 15.01 -25.28 4.65
CA PHE A 74 15.49 -25.01 6.00
C PHE A 74 16.96 -24.56 6.00
N ASN A 75 17.82 -25.20 5.21
CA ASN A 75 19.24 -24.86 5.09
C ASN A 75 19.48 -23.53 4.38
N ALA A 76 18.53 -23.07 3.57
CA ALA A 76 18.55 -21.74 2.97
C ALA A 76 18.20 -20.60 3.96
N SER A 77 17.66 -20.92 5.14
CA SER A 77 17.58 -19.98 6.27
C SER A 77 18.90 -19.96 7.04
N ALA A 78 19.21 -18.89 7.76
CA ALA A 78 20.42 -18.74 8.56
C ALA A 78 20.07 -18.61 10.05
N GLU A 79 20.92 -19.13 10.93
CA GLU A 79 20.79 -18.90 12.38
C GLU A 79 21.00 -17.42 12.70
N THR A 80 20.18 -16.88 13.59
CA THR A 80 20.23 -15.46 13.94
C THR A 80 19.87 -15.23 15.40
N ASP A 81 20.33 -14.12 15.95
CA ASP A 81 20.03 -13.66 17.31
C ASP A 81 18.80 -12.73 17.39
N ALA A 82 18.38 -12.20 16.24
CA ALA A 82 17.23 -11.34 16.07
C ALA A 82 16.71 -11.41 14.62
N VAL A 83 15.42 -11.10 14.44
CA VAL A 83 14.79 -11.00 13.11
C VAL A 83 14.27 -9.59 12.94
N ASP A 84 14.45 -8.97 11.78
CA ASP A 84 13.90 -7.63 11.55
C ASP A 84 12.37 -7.65 11.45
N ILE A 85 11.83 -8.62 10.70
CA ILE A 85 10.39 -8.70 10.41
C ILE A 85 9.85 -10.11 10.63
N PHE A 86 8.93 -10.27 11.57
CA PHE A 86 8.08 -11.46 11.70
C PHE A 86 6.86 -11.33 10.78
N ILE A 87 6.65 -12.29 9.87
CA ILE A 87 5.50 -12.29 8.96
C ILE A 87 4.33 -13.05 9.59
N GLY A 88 3.42 -12.32 10.23
CA GLY A 88 2.14 -12.85 10.70
C GLY A 88 1.16 -13.00 9.53
N HIS A 89 0.62 -14.19 9.31
CA HIS A 89 -0.31 -14.42 8.21
C HIS A 89 -1.28 -15.57 8.50
N SER A 90 -2.42 -15.58 7.81
CA SER A 90 -3.30 -16.75 7.76
C SER A 90 -2.95 -17.65 6.57
N TRP A 91 -3.27 -18.94 6.64
CA TRP A 91 -3.23 -19.83 5.48
C TRP A 91 -4.49 -19.76 4.60
N GLY A 92 -5.53 -19.01 5.02
CA GLY A 92 -6.78 -18.87 4.27
C GLY A 92 -6.64 -18.04 3.00
N ALA A 93 -5.79 -17.00 3.03
CA ALA A 93 -5.56 -16.16 1.86
C ALA A 93 -4.63 -16.80 0.82
N GLY A 94 -4.99 -16.60 -0.46
CA GLY A 94 -4.22 -17.10 -1.60
C GLY A 94 -2.82 -16.51 -1.73
N ARG A 95 -1.92 -17.25 -2.37
CA ARG A 95 -0.49 -16.86 -2.50
C ARG A 95 -0.28 -15.51 -3.20
N TRP A 96 -1.10 -15.19 -4.21
CA TRP A 96 -0.86 -14.03 -5.07
C TRP A 96 -1.10 -12.71 -4.35
N SER A 97 -2.12 -12.63 -3.48
CA SER A 97 -2.36 -11.43 -2.70
C SER A 97 -1.24 -11.18 -1.70
N LYS A 98 -0.72 -12.23 -1.06
CA LYS A 98 0.47 -12.15 -0.20
C LYS A 98 1.72 -11.75 -0.97
N PHE A 99 1.95 -12.35 -2.15
CA PHE A 99 3.07 -11.98 -3.02
C PHE A 99 3.03 -10.49 -3.41
N LEU A 100 1.89 -10.00 -3.87
CA LEU A 100 1.73 -8.58 -4.25
C LEU A 100 1.86 -7.65 -3.05
N ALA A 101 1.31 -8.01 -1.89
CA ALA A 101 1.46 -7.26 -0.64
C ALA A 101 2.93 -7.16 -0.22
N LEU A 102 3.67 -8.27 -0.25
CA LEU A 102 5.09 -8.28 0.09
C LEU A 102 5.94 -7.54 -0.96
N CYS A 103 5.59 -7.61 -2.26
CA CYS A 103 6.21 -6.76 -3.27
C CYS A 103 5.96 -5.27 -3.00
N MET A 104 4.74 -4.92 -2.62
CA MET A 104 4.43 -3.55 -2.20
C MET A 104 5.23 -3.13 -0.96
N TYR A 105 5.40 -4.03 0.00
CA TYR A 105 6.16 -3.73 1.22
C TYR A 105 7.66 -3.54 0.95
N PHE A 106 8.29 -4.46 0.21
CA PHE A 106 9.75 -4.45 0.00
C PHE A 106 10.21 -3.62 -1.20
N ASN A 107 9.42 -3.54 -2.28
CA ASN A 107 9.89 -3.04 -3.58
C ASN A 107 9.29 -1.70 -3.99
N LEU A 108 8.20 -1.24 -3.38
CA LEU A 108 7.47 -0.05 -3.85
C LEU A 108 8.34 1.21 -3.88
N GLY A 109 9.15 1.44 -2.85
CA GLY A 109 10.06 2.60 -2.81
C GLY A 109 11.09 2.58 -3.94
N THR A 110 11.66 1.42 -4.23
CA THR A 110 12.59 1.22 -5.36
C THR A 110 11.87 1.37 -6.70
N ALA A 111 10.65 0.85 -6.82
CA ALA A 111 9.83 0.98 -8.02
C ALA A 111 9.56 2.44 -8.40
N ILE A 112 9.20 3.27 -7.43
CA ILE A 112 8.98 4.70 -7.62
C ILE A 112 10.27 5.38 -8.08
N LYS A 113 11.41 5.08 -7.44
CA LYS A 113 12.71 5.67 -7.82
C LYS A 113 13.16 5.25 -9.22
N CYS A 114 13.00 3.98 -9.59
CA CYS A 114 13.31 3.51 -10.94
C CYS A 114 12.43 4.20 -11.99
N ALA A 115 11.14 4.38 -11.71
CA ALA A 115 10.22 5.07 -12.61
C ALA A 115 10.58 6.56 -12.75
N CYS A 116 10.75 7.29 -11.65
CA CYS A 116 11.13 8.70 -11.69
C CYS A 116 12.53 8.92 -12.27
N GLY A 117 13.48 8.04 -11.95
CA GLY A 117 14.86 8.11 -12.46
C GLY A 117 14.94 7.85 -13.96
N SER A 118 14.22 6.84 -14.48
CA SER A 118 14.14 6.60 -15.92
C SER A 118 13.43 7.73 -16.65
N TRP A 119 12.33 8.27 -16.11
CA TRP A 119 11.67 9.46 -16.66
C TRP A 119 12.62 10.67 -16.72
N LEU A 120 13.31 10.98 -15.62
CA LEU A 120 14.24 12.11 -15.54
C LEU A 120 15.40 11.95 -16.54
N LEU A 121 15.95 10.74 -16.65
CA LEU A 121 16.99 10.42 -17.63
C LEU A 121 16.49 10.66 -19.06
N VAL A 122 15.29 10.19 -19.40
CA VAL A 122 14.73 10.39 -20.75
C VAL A 122 14.49 11.87 -21.02
N VAL A 123 13.86 12.60 -20.10
CA VAL A 123 13.59 14.04 -20.27
C VAL A 123 14.89 14.80 -20.49
N THR A 124 15.92 14.55 -19.68
CA THR A 124 17.21 15.25 -19.78
C THR A 124 17.94 14.94 -21.08
N VAL A 125 17.95 13.68 -21.52
CA VAL A 125 18.56 13.29 -22.80
C VAL A 125 17.83 13.91 -23.99
N LEU A 126 16.50 13.87 -24.01
CA LEU A 126 15.72 14.42 -25.12
C LEU A 126 15.86 15.95 -25.20
N LEU A 127 15.80 16.65 -24.06
CA LEU A 127 16.00 18.09 -24.00
C LEU A 127 17.44 18.49 -24.37
N GLY A 128 18.44 17.72 -23.96
CA GLY A 128 19.85 17.97 -24.28
C GLY A 128 20.18 17.74 -25.76
N TRP A 129 19.49 16.82 -26.42
CA TRP A 129 19.70 16.54 -27.85
C TRP A 129 18.98 17.56 -28.74
N GLY A 130 17.69 17.82 -28.49
CA GLY A 130 16.85 18.58 -29.44
C GLY A 130 16.24 19.87 -28.91
N GLY A 131 16.42 20.20 -27.63
CA GLY A 131 15.66 21.28 -27.00
C GLY A 131 14.16 20.96 -26.90
N VAL A 132 13.38 21.94 -26.45
CA VAL A 132 11.96 21.75 -26.08
C VAL A 132 10.99 21.60 -27.26
N THR A 133 11.36 22.06 -28.46
CA THR A 133 10.46 22.09 -29.63
C THR A 133 10.59 20.89 -30.56
N ILE A 134 11.75 20.21 -30.58
CA ILE A 134 12.02 19.09 -31.50
C ILE A 134 11.11 17.88 -31.25
N LEU A 135 10.58 17.76 -30.04
CA LEU A 135 9.68 16.68 -29.67
C LEU A 135 8.23 16.90 -30.12
N GLY A 136 7.89 18.09 -30.63
CA GLY A 136 6.55 18.41 -31.13
C GLY A 136 6.12 17.46 -32.24
N GLY A 137 5.01 16.74 -32.02
CA GLY A 137 4.49 15.76 -32.98
C GLY A 137 5.27 14.44 -33.05
N SER A 138 6.29 14.26 -32.21
CA SER A 138 7.05 13.00 -32.18
C SER A 138 6.21 11.85 -31.63
N TYR A 139 6.10 10.77 -32.42
CA TYR A 139 5.44 9.53 -31.99
C TYR A 139 6.20 8.83 -30.84
N LEU A 140 7.49 9.14 -30.66
CA LEU A 140 8.34 8.55 -29.62
C LEU A 140 8.17 9.22 -28.25
N ALA A 141 7.66 10.46 -28.19
CA ALA A 141 7.53 11.19 -26.93
C ALA A 141 6.69 10.41 -25.90
N PHE A 142 5.55 9.87 -26.31
CA PHE A 142 4.66 9.11 -25.43
C PHE A 142 5.24 7.78 -24.92
N PRO A 143 5.73 6.85 -25.77
CA PRO A 143 6.30 5.60 -25.27
C PRO A 143 7.56 5.83 -24.42
N CYS A 144 8.43 6.79 -24.77
CA CYS A 144 9.64 7.07 -24.01
C CYS A 144 9.35 7.74 -22.65
N LEU A 145 8.43 8.71 -22.62
CA LEU A 145 8.14 9.47 -21.39
C LEU A 145 7.09 8.81 -20.50
N THR A 146 6.26 7.90 -21.01
CA THR A 146 5.20 7.25 -20.23
C THR A 146 5.41 5.75 -20.09
N TYR A 147 5.53 5.00 -21.18
CA TYR A 147 5.61 3.53 -21.11
C TYR A 147 6.91 3.03 -20.52
N LEU A 148 8.05 3.64 -20.86
CA LEU A 148 9.34 3.25 -20.29
C LEU A 148 9.36 3.40 -18.76
N PRO A 149 9.05 4.57 -18.15
CA PRO A 149 9.09 4.69 -16.70
C PRO A 149 8.05 3.83 -15.99
N ILE A 150 6.87 3.61 -16.58
CA ILE A 150 5.88 2.68 -16.03
C ILE A 150 6.35 1.22 -16.14
N SER A 151 7.05 0.85 -17.22
CA SER A 151 7.67 -0.48 -17.33
C SER A 151 8.76 -0.66 -16.28
N CYS A 152 9.61 0.34 -16.06
CA CYS A 152 10.58 0.35 -14.98
C CYS A 152 9.91 0.23 -13.60
N PHE A 153 8.77 0.90 -13.39
CA PHE A 153 7.97 0.75 -12.17
C PHE A 153 7.56 -0.72 -11.95
N PHE A 154 6.92 -1.37 -12.93
CA PHE A 154 6.43 -2.74 -12.76
C PHE A 154 7.56 -3.76 -12.61
N LEU A 155 8.65 -3.60 -13.37
CA LEU A 155 9.83 -4.46 -13.26
C LEU A 155 10.46 -4.37 -11.86
N ALA A 156 10.68 -3.16 -11.37
CA ALA A 156 11.20 -2.97 -10.02
C ALA A 156 10.20 -3.40 -8.94
N PHE A 157 8.90 -3.13 -9.09
CA PHE A 157 7.87 -3.57 -8.15
C PHE A 157 7.89 -5.10 -7.98
N LEU A 158 8.03 -5.84 -9.08
CA LEU A 158 8.03 -7.31 -9.06
C LEU A 158 9.38 -7.91 -8.67
N PHE A 159 10.51 -7.26 -8.93
CA PHE A 159 11.83 -7.91 -8.87
C PHE A 159 12.93 -7.12 -8.14
N ALA A 160 12.67 -5.94 -7.57
CA ALA A 160 13.72 -5.14 -6.91
C ALA A 160 14.43 -5.92 -5.77
N HIS A 161 13.69 -6.72 -5.01
CA HIS A 161 14.24 -7.60 -3.98
C HIS A 161 15.33 -8.59 -4.46
N GLN A 162 15.47 -8.83 -5.77
CA GLN A 162 16.51 -9.70 -6.33
C GLN A 162 17.83 -8.97 -6.60
N ILE A 163 17.78 -7.65 -6.74
CA ILE A 163 18.92 -6.79 -7.10
C ILE A 163 19.36 -5.89 -5.95
N MET A 164 18.52 -5.72 -4.91
CA MET A 164 18.89 -5.00 -3.71
C MET A 164 19.84 -5.85 -2.86
N GLY A 165 20.97 -5.28 -2.46
CA GLY A 165 22.01 -5.97 -1.69
C GLY A 165 21.56 -6.31 -0.27
N GLU A 166 21.57 -5.32 0.62
CA GLU A 166 21.13 -5.52 2.00
C GLU A 166 19.60 -5.54 2.08
N THR A 167 19.05 -6.69 2.48
CA THR A 167 17.61 -6.87 2.72
C THR A 167 17.39 -7.24 4.19
N PRO A 168 16.29 -6.77 4.82
CA PRO A 168 15.99 -7.11 6.21
C PRO A 168 15.82 -8.62 6.37
N SER A 169 16.19 -9.15 7.53
CA SER A 169 15.92 -10.55 7.86
C SER A 169 14.43 -10.77 8.12
N VAL A 170 13.87 -11.85 7.55
CA VAL A 170 12.44 -12.16 7.66
C VAL A 170 12.22 -13.53 8.29
N TRP A 171 11.19 -13.64 9.13
CA TRP A 171 10.77 -14.91 9.70
C TRP A 171 9.39 -15.29 9.14
N VAL A 172 9.29 -16.50 8.61
CA VAL A 172 8.04 -17.15 8.23
C VAL A 172 8.16 -18.64 8.55
N ASP A 173 7.08 -19.20 9.09
CA ASP A 173 7.00 -20.57 9.61
C ASP A 173 7.58 -21.62 8.64
N LYS A 174 7.15 -21.62 7.39
CA LYS A 174 7.51 -22.66 6.41
C LYS A 174 8.96 -22.59 5.93
N LEU A 175 9.65 -21.45 6.11
CA LEU A 175 11.07 -21.29 5.77
C LEU A 175 11.99 -21.48 6.99
N CYS A 176 11.52 -21.08 8.18
CA CYS A 176 12.37 -21.02 9.38
C CYS A 176 12.14 -22.21 10.33
N ILE A 177 11.07 -22.99 10.15
CA ILE A 177 10.79 -24.22 10.87
C ILE A 177 11.05 -25.42 9.97
N HIS A 178 11.75 -26.42 10.50
CA HIS A 178 11.98 -27.68 9.82
C HIS A 178 10.65 -28.43 9.61
N GLN A 179 10.32 -28.82 8.37
CA GLN A 179 8.97 -29.33 8.06
C GLN A 179 8.81 -30.84 8.24
N THR A 180 9.88 -31.63 8.06
CA THR A 180 9.80 -33.11 8.04
C THR A 180 10.39 -33.84 9.26
N ASN A 181 11.25 -33.20 10.05
CA ASN A 181 11.78 -33.75 11.30
C ASN A 181 10.81 -33.41 12.45
N PRO A 182 10.07 -34.39 13.00
CA PRO A 182 9.01 -34.13 13.97
C PRO A 182 9.55 -33.54 15.28
N ASP A 183 10.69 -34.02 15.78
CA ASP A 183 11.25 -33.56 17.05
C ASP A 183 11.76 -32.12 16.95
N LEU A 184 12.47 -31.81 15.86
CA LEU A 184 12.97 -30.47 15.61
C LEU A 184 11.82 -29.49 15.37
N LYS A 185 10.84 -29.89 14.54
CA LYS A 185 9.63 -29.10 14.30
C LYS A 185 8.91 -28.77 15.60
N ALA A 186 8.72 -29.77 16.46
CA ALA A 186 8.02 -29.58 17.72
C ALA A 186 8.78 -28.64 18.68
N LYS A 187 10.12 -28.76 18.75
CA LYS A 187 10.97 -27.83 19.52
C LYS A 187 10.87 -26.39 19.00
N GLN A 188 10.86 -26.20 17.67
CA GLN A 188 10.77 -24.88 17.05
C GLN A 188 9.38 -24.26 17.16
N VAL A 189 8.31 -25.05 16.97
CA VAL A 189 6.93 -24.59 17.18
C VAL A 189 6.73 -24.19 18.64
N ALA A 190 7.25 -24.95 19.59
CA ALA A 190 7.22 -24.57 21.01
C ALA A 190 7.97 -23.25 21.26
N ALA A 191 9.01 -22.93 20.49
CA ALA A 191 9.79 -21.69 20.60
C ALA A 191 9.20 -20.48 19.87
N LEU A 192 8.06 -20.63 19.18
CA LEU A 192 7.44 -19.55 18.40
C LEU A 192 7.26 -18.22 19.19
N PRO A 193 6.78 -18.22 20.46
CA PRO A 193 6.65 -16.99 21.23
C PRO A 193 8.00 -16.28 21.46
N VAL A 194 9.09 -17.04 21.59
CA VAL A 194 10.45 -16.49 21.71
C VAL A 194 10.84 -15.77 20.42
N PHE A 195 10.56 -16.38 19.27
CA PHE A 195 10.86 -15.79 17.95
C PHE A 195 10.12 -14.47 17.74
N VAL A 196 8.82 -14.42 18.08
CA VAL A 196 8.01 -13.21 17.98
C VAL A 196 8.51 -12.11 18.91
N ALA A 197 8.80 -12.46 20.18
CA ALA A 197 9.31 -11.50 21.16
C ALA A 197 10.63 -10.86 20.70
N ARG A 198 11.52 -11.66 20.10
CA ARG A 198 12.84 -11.25 19.60
C ARG A 198 12.85 -10.61 18.20
N SER A 199 11.71 -10.59 17.53
CA SER A 199 11.60 -9.87 16.25
C SER A 199 11.60 -8.36 16.48
N ARG A 200 12.12 -7.55 15.56
CA ARG A 200 12.12 -6.08 15.70
C ARG A 200 10.74 -5.50 15.41
N ARG A 201 10.00 -6.10 14.45
CA ARG A 201 8.65 -5.73 14.04
C ARG A 201 7.83 -6.97 13.64
N MET A 202 6.51 -6.84 13.68
CA MET A 202 5.57 -7.84 13.17
C MET A 202 4.77 -7.23 12.02
N LEU A 203 4.90 -7.80 10.83
CA LEU A 203 4.10 -7.46 9.66
C LEU A 203 2.96 -8.46 9.52
N ILE A 204 1.73 -7.98 9.70
CA ILE A 204 0.51 -8.78 9.56
C ILE A 204 0.00 -8.64 8.13
N LEU A 205 0.08 -9.72 7.36
CA LEU A 205 -0.59 -9.87 6.08
C LEU A 205 -2.06 -10.19 6.33
N TRP A 206 -2.89 -9.15 6.44
CA TRP A 206 -4.27 -9.30 6.90
C TRP A 206 -5.22 -9.75 5.79
N ASP A 207 -5.98 -10.79 6.11
CA ASP A 207 -7.20 -11.23 5.44
C ASP A 207 -8.31 -11.47 6.47
N ASP A 208 -9.51 -11.75 5.98
CA ASP A 208 -10.72 -11.92 6.80
C ASP A 208 -10.66 -13.09 7.78
N THR A 209 -9.70 -14.01 7.67
CA THR A 209 -9.52 -15.12 8.62
C THR A 209 -8.42 -14.90 9.64
N TYR A 210 -7.64 -13.81 9.55
CA TYR A 210 -6.45 -13.62 10.40
C TYR A 210 -6.77 -13.62 11.90
N PHE A 211 -7.69 -12.75 12.34
CA PHE A 211 -8.10 -12.64 13.76
C PHE A 211 -8.91 -13.85 14.24
N GLU A 212 -9.40 -14.68 13.33
CA GLU A 212 -10.10 -15.91 13.69
C GLU A 212 -9.13 -17.02 14.11
N ARG A 213 -7.82 -16.91 13.89
CA ARG A 213 -6.88 -18.00 14.16
C ARG A 213 -6.19 -17.82 15.52
N LEU A 214 -6.37 -18.80 16.40
CA LEU A 214 -5.83 -18.74 17.77
C LEU A 214 -4.29 -18.62 17.81
N TRP A 215 -3.58 -19.31 16.92
CA TRP A 215 -2.12 -19.19 16.78
C TRP A 215 -1.68 -17.77 16.36
N CYS A 216 -2.36 -17.16 15.38
CA CYS A 216 -2.08 -15.78 14.98
C CYS A 216 -2.33 -14.79 16.13
N ASN A 217 -3.37 -15.03 16.93
CA ASN A 217 -3.68 -14.21 18.10
C ASN A 217 -2.63 -14.38 19.22
N LEU A 218 -2.02 -15.56 19.39
CA LEU A 218 -0.88 -15.75 20.29
C LEU A 218 0.35 -14.96 19.85
N GLU A 219 0.68 -15.00 18.55
CA GLU A 219 1.77 -14.21 17.98
C GLU A 219 1.52 -12.72 18.23
N LEU A 220 0.31 -12.24 17.94
CA LEU A 220 -0.08 -10.85 18.18
C LEU A 220 0.01 -10.47 19.67
N ALA A 221 -0.50 -11.31 20.57
CA ALA A 221 -0.43 -11.11 22.02
C ALA A 221 1.03 -11.02 22.50
N THR A 222 1.89 -11.89 21.97
CA THR A 222 3.32 -11.90 22.28
C THR A 222 3.98 -10.62 21.78
N CYS A 223 3.77 -10.26 20.50
CA CYS A 223 4.34 -9.04 19.94
C CYS A 223 3.90 -7.78 20.71
N ALA A 224 2.62 -7.69 21.06
CA ALA A 224 2.05 -6.61 21.84
C ALA A 224 2.73 -6.47 23.21
N ARG A 225 2.96 -7.58 23.92
CA ARG A 225 3.59 -7.55 25.25
C ARG A 225 5.05 -7.07 25.22
N PHE A 226 5.79 -7.41 24.17
CA PHE A 226 7.23 -7.17 24.07
C PHE A 226 7.63 -5.95 23.23
N GLY A 227 6.70 -5.32 22.52
CA GLY A 227 7.01 -4.11 21.76
C GLY A 227 5.81 -3.23 21.44
N GLY A 228 4.64 -3.52 22.01
CA GLY A 228 3.46 -2.68 21.89
C GLY A 228 2.78 -2.66 20.54
N ALA A 229 1.80 -1.78 20.44
CA ALA A 229 0.99 -1.59 19.25
C ALA A 229 1.80 -0.95 18.13
N GLU A 230 2.90 -0.27 18.47
CA GLU A 230 3.81 0.29 17.51
C GLU A 230 4.66 -0.80 16.84
N LYS A 231 4.96 -1.93 17.49
CA LYS A 231 5.73 -3.01 16.83
C LYS A 231 4.94 -3.73 15.73
N VAL A 232 3.60 -3.57 15.74
CA VAL A 232 2.69 -4.23 14.81
C VAL A 232 2.36 -3.32 13.62
N GLU A 233 2.65 -3.80 12.41
CA GLU A 233 2.26 -3.20 11.15
C GLU A 233 1.22 -4.09 10.46
N VAL A 234 0.05 -3.54 10.13
CA VAL A 234 -1.00 -4.29 9.43
C VAL A 234 -1.00 -3.90 7.96
N LEU A 235 -0.81 -4.87 7.09
CA LEU A 235 -0.86 -4.72 5.64
C LEU A 235 -2.05 -5.51 5.07
N PRO A 236 -3.17 -4.83 4.76
CA PRO A 236 -4.32 -5.48 4.17
C PRO A 236 -4.01 -6.01 2.76
N LEU A 237 -4.38 -7.26 2.50
CA LEU A 237 -4.07 -7.92 1.23
C LEU A 237 -4.80 -7.34 0.00
N TRP A 238 -5.81 -6.49 0.20
CA TRP A 238 -6.50 -5.76 -0.87
C TRP A 238 -5.72 -4.54 -1.39
N LEU A 239 -4.76 -4.01 -0.61
CA LEU A 239 -4.12 -2.72 -0.87
C LEU A 239 -3.26 -2.72 -2.15
N ALA A 240 -2.42 -3.74 -2.32
CA ALA A 240 -1.57 -3.87 -3.50
C ALA A 240 -2.38 -4.08 -4.79
N PRO A 241 -3.36 -5.01 -4.85
CA PRO A 241 -4.28 -5.11 -5.99
C PRO A 241 -4.98 -3.79 -6.32
N TRP A 242 -5.53 -3.09 -5.31
CA TRP A 242 -6.21 -1.80 -5.52
C TRP A 242 -5.27 -0.75 -6.15
N LEU A 243 -4.03 -0.66 -5.66
CA LEU A 243 -3.04 0.28 -6.18
C LEU A 243 -2.67 -0.04 -7.63
N LEU A 244 -2.34 -1.30 -7.91
CA LEU A 244 -1.93 -1.74 -9.25
C LEU A 244 -3.07 -1.62 -10.26
N THR A 245 -4.30 -1.96 -9.89
CA THR A 245 -5.48 -1.73 -10.73
C THR A 245 -5.69 -0.25 -11.02
N SER A 246 -5.46 0.62 -10.03
CA SER A 246 -5.55 2.07 -10.24
C SER A 246 -4.48 2.56 -11.23
N VAL A 247 -3.21 2.15 -11.06
CA VAL A 247 -2.12 2.47 -12.00
C VAL A 247 -2.44 1.97 -13.41
N LEU A 248 -2.87 0.72 -13.55
CA LEU A 248 -3.22 0.15 -14.86
C LEU A 248 -4.41 0.86 -15.51
N SER A 249 -5.39 1.30 -14.72
CA SER A 249 -6.55 2.03 -15.22
C SER A 249 -6.14 3.42 -15.75
N GLN A 250 -5.24 4.10 -15.04
CA GLN A 250 -4.67 5.38 -15.50
C GLN A 250 -3.82 5.20 -16.75
N LEU A 251 -3.02 4.13 -16.83
CA LEU A 251 -2.26 3.78 -18.04
C LEU A 251 -3.19 3.50 -19.23
N PHE A 252 -4.27 2.76 -19.01
CA PHE A 252 -5.28 2.49 -20.02
C PHE A 252 -5.90 3.79 -20.56
N PHE A 253 -6.23 4.74 -19.69
CA PHE A 253 -6.79 6.03 -20.11
C PHE A 253 -5.85 6.86 -20.98
N VAL A 254 -4.61 7.05 -20.55
CA VAL A 254 -3.64 7.81 -21.37
C VAL A 254 -3.32 7.08 -22.67
N THR A 255 -3.37 5.74 -22.68
CA THR A 255 -3.22 4.94 -23.90
C THR A 255 -4.40 5.13 -24.84
N LEU A 256 -5.63 5.02 -24.34
CA LEU A 256 -6.85 5.21 -25.12
C LEU A 256 -6.89 6.60 -25.75
N TRP A 257 -6.57 7.63 -24.95
CA TRP A 257 -6.42 9.00 -25.44
C TRP A 257 -5.47 9.07 -26.64
N ARG A 258 -4.26 8.50 -26.50
CA ARG A 258 -3.26 8.54 -27.57
C ARG A 258 -3.61 7.73 -28.80
N VAL A 259 -4.27 6.58 -28.62
CA VAL A 259 -4.77 5.78 -29.75
C VAL A 259 -5.82 6.57 -30.52
N LEU A 260 -6.74 7.26 -29.84
CA LEU A 260 -7.76 8.07 -30.51
C LEU A 260 -7.15 9.24 -31.29
N GLU A 261 -6.16 9.93 -30.72
CA GLU A 261 -5.42 10.99 -31.45
C GLU A 261 -4.75 10.48 -32.72
N GLN A 262 -4.21 9.26 -32.71
CA GLN A 262 -3.54 8.66 -33.87
C GLN A 262 -4.52 8.15 -34.92
N VAL A 263 -5.60 7.48 -34.49
CA VAL A 263 -6.58 6.87 -35.40
C VAL A 263 -7.48 7.94 -36.03
N PHE A 264 -7.78 8.99 -35.30
CA PHE A 264 -8.66 10.06 -35.74
C PHE A 264 -7.94 11.41 -35.64
N PRO A 265 -7.10 11.79 -36.63
CA PRO A 265 -6.44 13.08 -36.64
C PRO A 265 -7.45 14.23 -36.48
N ASN A 266 -7.14 15.22 -35.65
CA ASN A 266 -8.03 16.34 -35.32
C ASN A 266 -9.36 15.97 -34.65
N TRP A 267 -9.55 14.72 -34.19
CA TRP A 267 -10.81 14.34 -33.53
C TRP A 267 -11.12 15.22 -32.34
N GLY A 268 -10.11 15.60 -31.55
CA GLY A 268 -10.30 16.50 -30.41
C GLY A 268 -10.82 17.86 -30.83
N ALA A 269 -10.32 18.41 -31.94
CA ALA A 269 -10.79 19.68 -32.49
C ALA A 269 -12.20 19.57 -33.08
N ALA A 270 -12.47 18.55 -33.90
CA ALA A 270 -13.80 18.31 -34.48
C ALA A 270 -14.86 18.01 -33.42
N TRP A 271 -14.48 17.29 -32.36
CA TRP A 271 -15.33 17.01 -31.21
C TRP A 271 -15.59 18.27 -30.39
N LEU A 272 -14.54 19.05 -30.12
CA LEU A 272 -14.64 20.31 -29.38
C LEU A 272 -15.53 21.30 -30.14
N GLU A 273 -15.41 21.43 -31.47
CA GLU A 273 -16.26 22.26 -32.31
C GLU A 273 -17.73 21.82 -32.22
N GLY A 274 -18.01 20.54 -32.50
CA GLY A 274 -19.37 20.02 -32.47
C GLY A 274 -20.06 20.15 -31.10
N ILE A 275 -19.35 19.90 -30.00
CA ILE A 275 -19.91 20.08 -28.65
C ILE A 275 -20.02 21.56 -28.28
N THR A 276 -19.04 22.39 -28.64
CA THR A 276 -19.05 23.83 -28.37
C THR A 276 -20.25 24.50 -29.01
N ASP A 277 -20.63 24.10 -30.23
CA ASP A 277 -21.85 24.58 -30.88
C ASP A 277 -23.11 24.19 -30.09
N HIS A 278 -23.22 22.91 -29.71
CA HIS A 278 -24.37 22.41 -28.95
C HIS A 278 -24.48 23.04 -27.55
N VAL A 279 -23.37 23.15 -26.83
CA VAL A 279 -23.31 23.75 -25.49
C VAL A 279 -23.50 25.27 -25.58
N GLY A 280 -22.98 25.91 -26.62
CA GLY A 280 -23.18 27.33 -26.91
C GLY A 280 -24.64 27.68 -27.19
N MET A 281 -25.38 26.83 -27.90
CA MET A 281 -26.84 26.97 -28.06
C MET A 281 -27.59 26.96 -26.72
N ILE A 282 -27.09 26.22 -25.72
CA ILE A 282 -27.74 26.08 -24.41
C ILE A 282 -27.32 27.20 -23.44
N LEU A 283 -26.03 27.54 -23.41
CA LEU A 283 -25.44 28.44 -22.40
C LEU A 283 -25.24 29.88 -22.88
N GLY A 284 -25.50 30.16 -24.16
CA GLY A 284 -25.29 31.46 -24.80
C GLY A 284 -23.81 31.77 -25.04
N GLU A 285 -23.49 33.04 -25.29
CA GLU A 285 -22.14 33.53 -25.68
C GLU A 285 -21.07 33.46 -24.56
N LYS A 286 -21.27 32.64 -23.52
CA LYS A 286 -20.28 32.43 -22.45
C LYS A 286 -19.15 31.52 -22.93
N GLN A 287 -18.32 32.00 -23.85
CA GLN A 287 -17.22 31.26 -24.49
C GLN A 287 -16.40 30.43 -23.50
N MET A 288 -16.06 30.99 -22.35
CA MET A 288 -15.31 30.31 -21.31
C MET A 288 -16.01 29.08 -20.71
N LEU A 289 -17.30 29.21 -20.38
CA LEU A 289 -18.08 28.13 -19.77
C LEU A 289 -18.32 27.02 -20.80
N VAL A 290 -18.57 27.41 -22.05
CA VAL A 290 -18.73 26.49 -23.16
C VAL A 290 -17.44 25.67 -23.36
N VAL A 291 -16.28 26.32 -23.47
CA VAL A 291 -14.99 25.62 -23.65
C VAL A 291 -14.67 24.67 -22.48
N ALA A 292 -14.91 25.10 -21.24
CA ALA A 292 -14.68 24.24 -20.06
C ALA A 292 -15.60 23.00 -20.05
N ILE A 293 -16.89 23.17 -20.34
CA ILE A 293 -17.81 22.04 -20.36
C ILE A 293 -17.51 21.11 -21.54
N SER A 294 -17.27 21.64 -22.74
CA SER A 294 -16.99 20.84 -23.93
C SER A 294 -15.74 19.97 -23.78
N SER A 295 -14.63 20.56 -23.32
CA SER A 295 -13.38 19.83 -23.08
C SER A 295 -13.51 18.83 -21.92
N GLY A 296 -14.24 19.18 -20.86
CA GLY A 296 -14.54 18.29 -19.75
C GLY A 296 -15.38 17.08 -20.18
N MET A 297 -16.42 17.27 -21.01
CA MET A 297 -17.25 16.17 -21.53
C MET A 297 -16.45 15.17 -22.36
N MET A 298 -15.49 15.64 -23.15
CA MET A 298 -14.59 14.77 -23.91
C MET A 298 -13.76 13.88 -22.97
N LEU A 299 -13.16 14.47 -21.93
CA LEU A 299 -12.42 13.72 -20.90
C LEU A 299 -13.32 12.72 -20.17
N CYS A 300 -14.57 13.09 -19.85
CA CYS A 300 -15.53 12.20 -19.20
C CYS A 300 -15.76 10.93 -20.00
N ILE A 301 -16.02 11.04 -21.31
CA ILE A 301 -16.31 9.89 -22.18
C ILE A 301 -15.13 8.92 -22.23
N LEU A 302 -13.92 9.44 -22.35
CA LEU A 302 -12.71 8.62 -22.36
C LEU A 302 -12.40 7.97 -21.01
N ASN A 303 -12.89 8.54 -19.91
CA ASN A 303 -12.74 7.99 -18.58
C ASN A 303 -13.84 6.99 -18.21
N LEU A 304 -14.94 6.91 -18.98
CA LEU A 304 -16.04 5.95 -18.72
C LEU A 304 -15.56 4.49 -18.61
N PRO A 305 -14.68 3.97 -19.48
CA PRO A 305 -14.24 2.57 -19.35
C PRO A 305 -13.51 2.27 -18.03
N ILE A 306 -12.86 3.27 -17.41
CA ILE A 306 -12.19 3.11 -16.11
C ILE A 306 -13.21 2.93 -14.96
N SER A 307 -14.45 3.40 -15.12
CA SER A 307 -15.46 3.27 -14.07
C SER A 307 -15.71 1.82 -13.63
N VAL A 308 -15.52 0.86 -14.55
CA VAL A 308 -15.68 -0.58 -14.29
C VAL A 308 -14.60 -1.11 -13.33
N PRO A 309 -13.29 -1.08 -13.64
CA PRO A 309 -12.27 -1.52 -12.69
C PRO A 309 -12.28 -0.69 -11.40
N CYS A 310 -12.59 0.60 -11.46
CA CYS A 310 -12.76 1.43 -10.27
C CYS A 310 -13.88 0.91 -9.37
N PHE A 311 -15.06 0.59 -9.92
CA PHE A 311 -16.18 0.06 -9.13
C PHE A 311 -15.78 -1.18 -8.31
N PHE A 312 -15.14 -2.17 -8.95
CA PHE A 312 -14.71 -3.38 -8.24
C PHE A 312 -13.60 -3.09 -7.21
N SER A 313 -12.58 -2.32 -7.62
CA SER A 313 -11.41 -2.02 -6.79
C SER A 313 -11.77 -1.23 -5.53
N PHE A 314 -12.55 -0.15 -5.67
CA PHE A 314 -12.96 0.69 -4.56
C PHE A 314 -13.98 0.02 -3.65
N ARG A 315 -14.88 -0.79 -4.21
CA ARG A 315 -15.79 -1.62 -3.40
C ARG A 315 -15.03 -2.63 -2.55
N MET A 316 -14.04 -3.31 -3.14
CA MET A 316 -13.17 -4.25 -2.41
C MET A 316 -12.43 -3.53 -1.28
N LYS A 317 -11.82 -2.36 -1.55
CA LYS A 317 -11.22 -1.51 -0.51
C LYS A 317 -12.21 -1.25 0.63
N LEU A 318 -13.38 -0.70 0.32
CA LEU A 318 -14.34 -0.29 1.34
C LEU A 318 -14.80 -1.48 2.19
N ARG A 319 -15.19 -2.59 1.56
CA ARG A 319 -15.68 -3.78 2.25
C ARG A 319 -14.60 -4.42 3.12
N SER A 320 -13.41 -4.65 2.56
CA SER A 320 -12.33 -5.35 3.26
C SER A 320 -11.75 -4.49 4.39
N HIS A 321 -11.62 -3.17 4.20
CA HIS A 321 -11.10 -2.29 5.26
C HIS A 321 -12.12 -2.10 6.39
N GLN A 322 -13.41 -1.97 6.06
CA GLN A 322 -14.47 -1.94 7.07
C GLN A 322 -14.46 -3.24 7.88
N LEU A 323 -14.37 -4.40 7.21
CA LEU A 323 -14.30 -5.71 7.87
C LEU A 323 -13.11 -5.82 8.83
N LEU A 324 -11.92 -5.33 8.44
CA LEU A 324 -10.75 -5.27 9.32
C LEU A 324 -11.08 -4.51 10.62
N LEU A 325 -11.61 -3.29 10.49
CA LEU A 325 -11.89 -2.44 11.65
C LEU A 325 -13.04 -2.98 12.53
N ASP A 326 -14.03 -3.64 11.92
CA ASP A 326 -15.14 -4.28 12.61
C ASP A 326 -14.68 -5.53 13.37
N GLN A 327 -13.83 -6.37 12.76
CA GLN A 327 -13.22 -7.52 13.42
C GLN A 327 -12.40 -7.10 14.63
N MET A 328 -11.64 -6.01 14.53
CA MET A 328 -10.89 -5.48 15.67
C MET A 328 -11.82 -4.94 16.76
N ALA A 329 -12.89 -4.23 16.39
CA ALA A 329 -13.86 -3.68 17.34
C ALA A 329 -14.65 -4.76 18.09
N ALA A 330 -15.00 -5.86 17.41
CA ALA A 330 -15.74 -6.99 17.96
C ALA A 330 -14.83 -8.13 18.46
N PHE A 331 -13.50 -7.94 18.47
CA PHE A 331 -12.52 -9.00 18.70
C PHE A 331 -12.72 -9.72 20.04
N ASP A 332 -12.77 -11.05 20.04
CA ASP A 332 -12.67 -11.86 21.27
C ASP A 332 -11.84 -13.12 20.99
N VAL A 333 -10.69 -13.23 21.67
CA VAL A 333 -9.76 -14.35 21.52
C VAL A 333 -10.41 -15.70 21.83
N ARG A 334 -11.43 -15.74 22.70
CA ARG A 334 -12.15 -16.98 23.06
C ARG A 334 -12.90 -17.57 21.87
N ASN A 335 -13.35 -16.71 20.95
CA ASN A 335 -14.05 -17.09 19.73
C ASN A 335 -13.09 -17.55 18.61
N ALA A 336 -11.77 -17.45 18.82
CA ALA A 336 -10.80 -17.86 17.81
C ALA A 336 -10.89 -19.37 17.53
N LYS A 337 -10.81 -19.73 16.26
CA LYS A 337 -10.70 -21.08 15.73
C LYS A 337 -9.32 -21.64 16.05
N CYS A 338 -9.30 -22.89 16.49
CA CYS A 338 -8.09 -23.65 16.78
C CYS A 338 -8.08 -24.89 15.89
N THR A 339 -7.08 -25.01 15.01
CA THR A 339 -7.00 -26.14 14.07
C THR A 339 -6.86 -27.48 14.79
N LEU A 340 -6.03 -27.53 15.83
CA LEU A 340 -5.89 -28.68 16.73
C LEU A 340 -6.52 -28.33 18.08
N PRO A 341 -7.62 -28.99 18.50
CA PRO A 341 -8.26 -28.68 19.77
C PRO A 341 -7.34 -28.80 20.99
N ALA A 342 -6.32 -29.67 20.91
CA ALA A 342 -5.31 -29.85 21.95
C ALA A 342 -4.45 -28.60 22.20
N ASP A 343 -4.26 -27.73 21.20
CA ASP A 343 -3.43 -26.53 21.32
C ASP A 343 -4.13 -25.40 22.08
N ARG A 344 -5.47 -25.43 22.18
CA ARG A 344 -6.26 -24.32 22.75
C ARG A 344 -5.87 -24.01 24.19
N GLY A 345 -5.83 -25.03 25.05
CA GLY A 345 -5.48 -24.87 26.46
C GLY A 345 -4.10 -24.25 26.68
N PRO A 346 -3.03 -24.82 26.09
CA PRO A 346 -1.69 -24.25 26.16
C PRO A 346 -1.58 -22.82 25.63
N ILE A 347 -2.22 -22.51 24.49
CA ILE A 347 -2.18 -21.17 23.89
C ILE A 347 -2.92 -20.16 24.76
N GLU A 348 -4.16 -20.45 25.18
CA GLU A 348 -4.92 -19.55 26.04
C GLU A 348 -4.21 -19.32 27.38
N GLN A 349 -3.59 -20.35 27.94
CA GLN A 349 -2.77 -20.22 29.15
C GLN A 349 -1.57 -19.28 28.92
N GLN A 350 -0.92 -19.36 27.77
CA GLN A 350 0.18 -18.44 27.45
C GLN A 350 -0.29 -17.00 27.25
N VAL A 351 -1.41 -16.77 26.57
CA VAL A 351 -2.01 -15.42 26.45
C VAL A 351 -2.37 -14.89 27.84
N ARG A 352 -2.92 -15.73 28.72
CA ARG A 352 -3.18 -15.35 30.12
C ARG A 352 -1.91 -14.95 30.84
N GLU A 353 -0.82 -15.71 30.70
CA GLU A 353 0.48 -15.37 31.31
C GLU A 353 1.00 -14.03 30.79
N LEU A 354 0.87 -13.74 29.49
CA LEU A 354 1.32 -12.47 28.89
C LEU A 354 0.54 -11.24 29.38
N PHE A 355 -0.73 -11.41 29.77
CA PHE A 355 -1.63 -10.33 30.18
C PHE A 355 -2.06 -10.40 31.66
N LYS A 356 -1.39 -11.21 32.47
CA LYS A 356 -1.69 -11.36 33.90
C LYS A 356 -1.25 -10.10 34.67
N ASP A 357 -2.09 -9.64 35.58
CA ASP A 357 -1.77 -8.60 36.56
C ASP A 357 -0.58 -9.05 37.42
N GLY A 358 0.51 -8.29 37.45
CA GLY A 358 1.57 -8.49 38.45
C GLY A 358 3.02 -8.49 37.98
N ASP A 359 3.34 -8.44 36.69
CA ASP A 359 4.74 -8.16 36.28
C ASP A 359 4.99 -6.64 36.30
N VAL A 360 4.86 -6.10 37.51
CA VAL A 360 5.58 -4.92 37.97
C VAL A 360 6.96 -5.46 38.37
N LEU A 361 7.90 -5.47 37.43
CA LEU A 361 9.29 -5.33 37.85
C LEU A 361 9.42 -3.87 38.26
N GLU A 362 9.52 -3.66 39.57
CA GLU A 362 9.89 -2.37 40.14
C GLU A 362 11.10 -1.81 39.40
N ASP A 363 11.02 -0.52 39.10
CA ASP A 363 12.12 0.29 38.61
C ASP A 363 13.40 -0.01 39.41
N GLN A 364 14.35 -0.77 38.84
CA GLN A 364 15.74 -0.42 39.09
C GLN A 364 15.99 0.84 38.27
N GLU A 365 15.92 1.96 38.99
CA GLU A 365 16.22 3.30 38.54
C GLU A 365 17.29 3.32 37.46
N ALA A 366 16.96 4.04 36.40
CA ALA A 366 17.87 4.48 35.37
C ALA A 366 19.19 5.01 35.96
N LYS A 367 20.23 4.17 35.97
CA LYS A 367 21.59 4.68 35.81
C LYS A 367 21.80 4.96 34.34
N ALA A 368 21.56 6.23 34.00
CA ALA A 368 22.06 6.88 32.82
C ALA A 368 23.60 6.84 32.82
N THR A 369 24.18 5.72 32.39
CA THR A 369 25.57 5.64 31.95
C THR A 369 25.60 4.64 30.81
N GLY A 370 26.02 5.13 29.64
CA GLY A 370 25.95 4.38 28.39
C GLY A 370 26.73 3.08 28.45
N ASP A 371 26.00 1.98 28.31
CA ASP A 371 26.28 0.91 27.37
C ASP A 371 24.96 0.13 27.20
N VAL A 372 24.38 0.13 26.00
CA VAL A 372 23.11 -0.57 25.75
C VAL A 372 23.46 -2.00 25.39
N ASP A 373 23.47 -2.88 26.39
CA ASP A 373 23.68 -4.31 26.15
C ASP A 373 22.50 -4.86 25.30
N ALA A 374 22.86 -5.56 24.22
CA ALA A 374 21.94 -6.07 23.21
C ALA A 374 21.21 -7.33 23.71
N GLY A 375 20.46 -7.22 24.81
CA GLY A 375 19.90 -8.39 25.49
C GLY A 375 18.58 -8.18 26.22
N GLU A 376 18.32 -7.00 26.79
CA GLU A 376 17.16 -6.82 27.66
C GLU A 376 15.84 -6.62 26.89
N VAL A 377 14.97 -7.61 27.01
CA VAL A 377 13.60 -7.60 26.50
C VAL A 377 12.75 -6.69 27.41
N ARG A 378 12.56 -5.43 27.02
CA ARG A 378 11.71 -4.48 27.76
C ARG A 378 10.24 -4.87 27.64
N LEU A 379 9.62 -5.27 28.75
CA LEU A 379 8.18 -5.52 28.85
C LEU A 379 7.41 -4.20 28.75
N GLN A 380 6.40 -4.14 27.88
CA GLN A 380 5.53 -2.97 27.86
C GLN A 380 4.53 -2.97 29.02
N ARG A 381 4.41 -1.80 29.65
CA ARG A 381 3.35 -1.49 30.63
C ARG A 381 2.11 -1.03 29.88
N PHE A 382 1.01 -1.76 29.99
CA PHE A 382 -0.27 -1.33 29.43
C PHE A 382 -0.88 -0.29 30.39
N VAL A 383 -0.59 0.99 30.17
CA VAL A 383 -1.17 2.08 30.96
C VAL A 383 -2.58 2.36 30.43
N GLY A 384 -3.61 2.29 31.28
CA GLY A 384 -4.99 2.69 30.95
C GLY A 384 -5.96 1.57 30.60
N VAL A 385 -5.53 0.30 30.55
CA VAL A 385 -6.46 -0.83 30.62
C VAL A 385 -6.73 -1.05 32.11
N ASN A 386 -7.97 -0.86 32.56
CA ASN A 386 -8.37 -1.38 33.88
C ASN A 386 -8.07 -2.88 33.84
N TYR A 387 -6.99 -3.29 34.49
CA TYR A 387 -6.57 -4.67 34.58
C TYR A 387 -7.70 -5.45 35.26
N PHE A 388 -8.50 -6.13 34.44
CA PHE A 388 -9.62 -6.92 34.90
C PHE A 388 -9.07 -8.24 35.44
N ARG A 389 -9.76 -8.86 36.41
CA ARG A 389 -9.44 -10.20 36.93
C ARG A 389 -9.26 -11.29 35.86
N ASP A 390 -9.70 -11.04 34.61
CA ASP A 390 -9.55 -11.94 33.47
C ASP A 390 -8.50 -11.42 32.46
N PRO A 391 -7.29 -12.01 32.44
CA PRO A 391 -6.23 -11.64 31.50
C PRO A 391 -6.60 -11.72 30.01
N LEU A 392 -7.50 -12.65 29.63
CA LEU A 392 -7.96 -12.75 28.24
C LEU A 392 -8.82 -11.54 27.86
N GLN A 393 -9.58 -11.00 28.82
CA GLN A 393 -10.33 -9.77 28.62
C GLN A 393 -9.42 -8.56 28.44
N SER A 394 -8.30 -8.49 29.16
CA SER A 394 -7.29 -7.45 28.99
C SER A 394 -6.69 -7.47 27.58
N PHE A 395 -6.37 -8.66 27.03
CA PHE A 395 -5.92 -8.79 25.64
C PHE A 395 -7.00 -8.35 24.64
N ASN A 396 -8.27 -8.75 24.85
CA ASN A 396 -9.37 -8.32 24.00
C ASN A 396 -9.52 -6.79 23.96
N LEU A 397 -9.47 -6.13 25.12
CA LEU A 397 -9.54 -4.67 25.21
C LEU A 397 -8.35 -3.98 24.54
N TYR A 398 -7.16 -4.55 24.65
CA TYR A 398 -5.99 -4.06 23.95
C TYR A 398 -6.17 -4.09 22.42
N VAL A 399 -6.70 -5.19 21.87
CA VAL A 399 -6.98 -5.30 20.42
C VAL A 399 -8.07 -4.33 19.98
N ARG A 400 -9.16 -4.21 20.75
CA ARG A 400 -10.31 -3.33 20.45
C ARG A 400 -9.98 -1.84 20.53
N GLY A 401 -9.08 -1.45 21.43
CA GLY A 401 -8.65 -0.07 21.66
C GLY A 401 -7.27 0.20 21.05
N THR A 402 -6.23 0.11 21.88
CA THR A 402 -4.85 0.51 21.57
C THR A 402 -4.35 0.03 20.20
N LEU A 403 -4.52 -1.26 19.88
CA LEU A 403 -4.06 -1.79 18.59
C LEU A 403 -4.90 -1.25 17.42
N ARG A 404 -6.22 -1.20 17.57
CA ARG A 404 -7.13 -0.66 16.56
C ARG A 404 -6.84 0.81 16.28
N ASP A 405 -6.58 1.61 17.31
CA ASP A 405 -6.22 3.02 17.16
C ASP A 405 -4.86 3.19 16.48
N SER A 406 -3.88 2.33 16.80
CA SER A 406 -2.60 2.27 16.09
C SER A 406 -2.78 1.91 14.61
N VAL A 407 -3.62 0.93 14.28
CA VAL A 407 -3.92 0.55 12.89
C VAL A 407 -4.61 1.70 12.16
N ILE A 408 -5.63 2.33 12.75
CA ILE A 408 -6.30 3.50 12.14
C ILE A 408 -5.29 4.64 11.93
N ALA A 409 -4.38 4.88 12.86
CA ALA A 409 -3.35 5.90 12.67
C ALA A 409 -2.39 5.56 11.50
N GLN A 410 -2.00 4.29 11.36
CA GLN A 410 -1.06 3.84 10.33
C GLN A 410 -1.66 3.81 8.92
N ILE A 411 -2.86 3.25 8.75
CA ILE A 411 -3.45 3.00 7.42
C ILE A 411 -4.75 3.76 7.15
N GLY A 412 -5.28 4.48 8.14
CA GLY A 412 -6.53 5.25 8.06
C GLY A 412 -7.79 4.43 8.25
N ASP A 413 -8.93 5.11 8.14
CA ASP A 413 -10.25 4.47 8.03
C ASP A 413 -10.56 4.02 6.59
N GLU A 414 -11.72 3.41 6.38
CA GLU A 414 -12.14 2.88 5.08
C GLU A 414 -12.31 3.96 3.99
N LEU A 415 -12.51 5.23 4.38
CA LEU A 415 -12.66 6.38 3.49
C LEU A 415 -11.35 7.13 3.22
N PHE A 416 -10.33 6.89 4.04
CA PHE A 416 -9.03 7.52 3.92
C PHE A 416 -8.14 6.81 2.90
N VAL A 417 -7.40 7.61 2.15
CA VAL A 417 -6.28 7.17 1.30
C VAL A 417 -5.21 8.25 1.43
N PRO A 418 -3.96 7.91 1.78
CA PRO A 418 -2.90 8.91 1.86
C PRO A 418 -2.67 9.61 0.52
N TRP A 419 -2.42 10.92 0.56
CA TRP A 419 -2.11 11.73 -0.64
C TRP A 419 -1.01 11.10 -1.51
N ARG A 420 0.07 10.63 -0.88
CA ARG A 420 1.19 9.98 -1.58
C ARG A 420 0.75 8.72 -2.32
N THR A 421 -0.13 7.91 -1.72
CA THR A 421 -0.68 6.72 -2.36
C THR A 421 -1.53 7.08 -3.57
N CYS A 422 -2.32 8.16 -3.49
CA CYS A 422 -3.04 8.69 -4.65
C CYS A 422 -2.08 9.14 -5.76
N LEU A 423 -0.98 9.82 -5.45
CA LEU A 423 0.04 10.22 -6.43
C LEU A 423 0.68 9.00 -7.12
N ILE A 424 1.01 7.95 -6.36
CA ILE A 424 1.54 6.69 -6.92
C ILE A 424 0.52 6.07 -7.88
N ALA A 425 -0.76 6.05 -7.50
CA ALA A 425 -1.84 5.51 -8.32
C ALA A 425 -2.03 6.27 -9.66
N ILE A 426 -1.64 7.54 -9.73
CA ILE A 426 -1.74 8.37 -10.95
C ILE A 426 -0.40 8.59 -11.67
N LEU A 427 0.67 7.84 -11.32
CA LEU A 427 1.98 7.93 -11.99
C LEU A 427 1.91 7.92 -13.53
N PRO A 428 1.08 7.09 -14.19
CA PRO A 428 0.98 7.12 -15.65
C PRO A 428 0.53 8.48 -16.19
N VAL A 429 -0.38 9.17 -15.50
CA VAL A 429 -0.84 10.51 -15.89
C VAL A 429 0.23 11.56 -15.61
N ILE A 430 0.95 11.44 -14.50
CA ILE A 430 2.08 12.33 -14.17
C ILE A 430 3.15 12.27 -15.27
N PHE A 431 3.53 11.06 -15.69
CA PHE A 431 4.50 10.88 -16.76
C PHE A 431 3.95 11.31 -18.12
N TYR A 432 2.68 11.02 -18.39
CA TYR A 432 1.98 11.48 -19.58
C TYR A 432 1.96 13.02 -19.71
N ALA A 433 1.82 13.76 -18.61
CA ALA A 433 1.83 15.22 -18.64
C ALA A 433 3.08 15.78 -19.34
N SER A 434 4.24 15.14 -19.15
CA SER A 434 5.48 15.52 -19.84
C SER A 434 5.40 15.24 -21.34
N ALA A 435 4.84 14.09 -21.72
CA ALA A 435 4.63 13.73 -23.12
C ALA A 435 3.63 14.66 -23.83
N SER A 436 2.58 15.09 -23.13
CA SER A 436 1.60 16.06 -23.62
C SER A 436 2.25 17.42 -23.87
N VAL A 437 2.96 17.96 -22.87
CA VAL A 437 3.64 19.26 -22.99
C VAL A 437 4.73 19.24 -24.06
N LEU A 438 5.70 18.33 -23.95
CA LEU A 438 6.84 18.28 -24.88
C LEU A 438 6.46 17.80 -26.27
N GLY A 439 5.40 16.98 -26.36
CA GLY A 439 4.86 16.49 -27.63
C GLY A 439 3.98 17.49 -28.36
N CYS A 440 3.71 18.67 -27.76
CA CYS A 440 2.86 19.73 -28.32
C CYS A 440 1.51 19.21 -28.83
N ASP A 441 0.82 18.42 -28.01
CA ASP A 441 -0.46 17.77 -28.33
C ASP A 441 -0.43 16.89 -29.59
N GLY A 442 0.73 16.29 -29.88
CA GLY A 442 0.88 15.36 -31.00
C GLY A 442 1.03 16.01 -32.38
N ALA A 443 1.19 17.34 -32.44
CA ALA A 443 1.47 18.08 -33.67
C ALA A 443 2.77 18.89 -33.54
N PRO A 444 3.37 19.36 -34.66
CA PRO A 444 4.49 20.29 -34.61
C PRO A 444 4.14 21.50 -33.74
N CYS A 445 5.04 21.91 -32.84
CA CYS A 445 4.72 22.91 -31.83
C CYS A 445 4.20 24.23 -32.43
N GLU A 446 4.76 24.68 -33.54
CA GLU A 446 4.31 25.89 -34.24
C GLU A 446 2.84 25.83 -34.67
N THR A 447 2.37 24.66 -35.08
CA THR A 447 0.98 24.43 -35.48
C THR A 447 0.07 24.46 -34.25
N SER A 448 0.43 23.75 -33.18
CA SER A 448 -0.35 23.69 -31.95
C SER A 448 -0.49 25.07 -31.28
N ILE A 449 0.59 25.86 -31.30
CA ILE A 449 0.60 27.24 -30.78
C ILE A 449 -0.41 28.12 -31.51
N LYS A 450 -0.39 28.09 -32.85
CA LYS A 450 -1.31 28.87 -33.67
C LYS A 450 -2.76 28.44 -33.49
N LEU A 451 -3.02 27.13 -33.45
CA LEU A 451 -4.36 26.58 -33.25
C LEU A 451 -4.95 26.96 -31.89
N GLN A 452 -4.12 27.02 -30.85
CA GLN A 452 -4.55 27.36 -29.50
C GLN A 452 -4.39 28.85 -29.15
N GLY A 453 -4.05 29.71 -30.12
CA GLY A 453 -4.00 31.17 -29.92
C GLY A 453 -2.87 31.69 -29.03
N PHE A 454 -1.80 30.90 -28.82
CA PHE A 454 -0.64 31.34 -28.04
C PHE A 454 0.31 32.22 -28.88
N VAL A 455 0.98 33.17 -28.22
CA VAL A 455 1.90 34.11 -28.88
C VAL A 455 3.30 33.51 -29.07
N SER A 456 3.70 32.56 -28.21
CA SER A 456 5.01 31.91 -28.27
C SER A 456 5.01 30.48 -27.74
N VAL A 457 6.02 29.70 -28.14
CA VAL A 457 6.27 28.35 -27.60
C VAL A 457 6.42 28.38 -26.08
N GLY A 458 7.17 29.35 -25.55
CA GLY A 458 7.41 29.46 -24.12
C GLY A 458 6.11 29.67 -23.34
N GLN A 459 5.21 30.50 -23.85
CA GLN A 459 3.89 30.71 -23.24
C GLN A 459 3.04 29.43 -23.26
N TYR A 460 2.99 28.71 -24.39
CA TYR A 460 2.29 27.41 -24.49
C TYR A 460 2.84 26.40 -23.47
N MET A 461 4.16 26.23 -23.43
CA MET A 461 4.82 25.25 -22.56
C MET A 461 4.59 25.57 -21.09
N VAL A 462 4.81 26.81 -20.66
CA VAL A 462 4.58 27.24 -19.27
C VAL A 462 3.12 27.08 -18.90
N THR A 463 2.19 27.45 -19.80
CA THR A 463 0.76 27.33 -19.53
C THR A 463 0.36 25.88 -19.28
N ASN A 464 0.70 24.98 -20.21
CA ASN A 464 0.35 23.56 -20.08
C ASN A 464 1.06 22.88 -18.91
N CYS A 465 2.33 23.19 -18.65
CA CYS A 465 3.04 22.71 -17.46
C CYS A 465 2.31 23.08 -16.17
N MET A 466 1.87 24.34 -16.05
CA MET A 466 1.18 24.82 -14.85
C MET A 466 -0.21 24.21 -14.71
N VAL A 467 -0.96 24.06 -15.81
CA VAL A 467 -2.26 23.36 -15.79
C VAL A 467 -2.09 21.92 -15.30
N TRP A 468 -1.13 21.18 -15.86
CA TRP A 468 -0.84 19.82 -15.41
C TRP A 468 -0.41 19.77 -13.95
N ALA A 469 0.46 20.68 -13.51
CA ALA A 469 0.90 20.76 -12.12
C ALA A 469 -0.29 21.00 -11.17
N LEU A 470 -1.19 21.92 -11.51
CA LEU A 470 -2.40 22.18 -10.73
C LEU A 470 -3.34 20.96 -10.70
N CYS A 471 -3.57 20.31 -11.85
CA CYS A 471 -4.40 19.11 -11.92
C CYS A 471 -3.82 17.97 -11.08
N ILE A 472 -2.52 17.68 -11.21
CA ILE A 472 -1.83 16.63 -10.45
C ILE A 472 -1.82 16.95 -8.94
N ALA A 473 -1.62 18.21 -8.57
CA ALA A 473 -1.47 18.61 -7.18
C ALA A 473 -2.81 18.86 -6.46
N LEU A 474 -3.91 19.12 -7.16
CA LEU A 474 -5.15 19.56 -6.52
C LEU A 474 -6.40 18.83 -6.97
N VAL A 475 -6.42 18.23 -8.17
CA VAL A 475 -7.65 17.67 -8.74
C VAL A 475 -7.59 16.14 -8.80
N LEU A 476 -6.64 15.57 -9.52
CA LEU A 476 -6.58 14.13 -9.79
C LEU A 476 -6.63 13.27 -8.52
N PRO A 477 -5.88 13.58 -7.45
CA PRO A 477 -5.91 12.75 -6.25
C PRO A 477 -7.21 12.84 -5.45
N LEU A 478 -8.06 13.87 -5.66
CA LEU A 478 -9.38 13.96 -5.03
C LEU A 478 -10.33 12.86 -5.50
N THR A 479 -10.10 12.31 -6.69
CA THR A 479 -10.91 11.20 -7.25
C THR A 479 -11.07 10.07 -6.25
N PHE A 480 -10.00 9.68 -5.53
CA PHE A 480 -10.02 8.54 -4.63
C PHE A 480 -10.92 8.75 -3.39
N PRO A 481 -10.70 9.78 -2.54
CA PRO A 481 -11.54 10.03 -1.37
C PRO A 481 -12.98 10.40 -1.73
N ILE A 482 -13.23 11.08 -2.85
CA ILE A 482 -14.58 11.40 -3.33
C ILE A 482 -15.31 10.11 -3.70
N THR A 483 -14.70 9.26 -4.54
CA THR A 483 -15.30 7.98 -4.98
C THR A 483 -15.66 7.11 -3.78
N LEU A 484 -14.79 7.00 -2.78
CA LEU A 484 -15.06 6.23 -1.57
C LEU A 484 -16.27 6.74 -0.78
N ARG A 485 -16.39 8.06 -0.60
CA ARG A 485 -17.50 8.67 0.13
C ARG A 485 -18.81 8.49 -0.64
N THR A 486 -18.81 8.71 -1.94
CA THR A 486 -20.01 8.50 -2.78
C THR A 486 -20.43 7.03 -2.81
N LEU A 487 -19.48 6.09 -2.86
CA LEU A 487 -19.76 4.66 -2.78
C LEU A 487 -20.32 4.26 -1.42
N LYS A 488 -19.73 4.73 -0.32
CA LYS A 488 -20.24 4.47 1.04
C LYS A 488 -21.67 4.99 1.21
N PHE A 489 -21.94 6.18 0.68
CA PHE A 489 -23.30 6.72 0.64
C PHE A 489 -24.24 5.82 -0.19
N ALA A 490 -23.85 5.41 -1.39
CA ALA A 490 -24.64 4.49 -2.21
C ALA A 490 -24.95 3.16 -1.50
N PHE A 491 -23.98 2.60 -0.76
CA PHE A 491 -24.16 1.37 -0.02
C PHE A 491 -25.09 1.50 1.20
N SER A 492 -25.36 2.73 1.68
CA SER A 492 -26.27 2.96 2.81
C SER A 492 -27.75 2.77 2.50
N PHE A 493 -28.15 2.74 1.22
CA PHE A 493 -29.56 2.65 0.79
C PHE A 493 -30.18 1.23 0.83
N GLY A 494 -29.48 0.24 1.41
CA GLY A 494 -29.94 -1.13 1.56
C GLY A 494 -29.30 -2.11 0.58
N ASP A 495 -29.63 -3.39 0.70
CA ASP A 495 -28.97 -4.48 -0.05
C ASP A 495 -29.76 -4.86 -1.31
N GLY A 496 -29.10 -4.87 -2.48
CA GLY A 496 -29.75 -5.36 -3.71
C GLY A 496 -29.10 -4.91 -5.03
N PRO A 497 -29.66 -5.29 -6.19
CA PRO A 497 -29.13 -4.92 -7.51
C PRO A 497 -29.20 -3.40 -7.76
N LEU A 498 -30.22 -2.71 -7.24
CA LEU A 498 -30.36 -1.25 -7.38
C LEU A 498 -29.20 -0.50 -6.68
N GLN A 499 -28.75 -0.99 -5.53
CA GLN A 499 -27.58 -0.48 -4.81
C GLN A 499 -26.30 -0.63 -5.64
N HIS A 500 -26.14 -1.75 -6.35
CA HIS A 500 -24.98 -1.99 -7.22
C HIS A 500 -24.97 -1.04 -8.42
N VAL A 501 -26.14 -0.80 -9.03
CA VAL A 501 -26.29 0.18 -10.11
C VAL A 501 -26.00 1.59 -9.60
N ALA A 502 -26.56 1.97 -8.46
CA ALA A 502 -26.30 3.28 -7.83
C ALA A 502 -24.81 3.47 -7.53
N ALA A 503 -24.15 2.46 -6.95
CA ALA A 503 -22.73 2.50 -6.64
C ALA A 503 -21.86 2.60 -7.92
N PHE A 504 -22.23 1.92 -9.00
CA PHE A 504 -21.56 2.09 -10.29
C PHE A 504 -21.73 3.52 -10.84
N LEU A 505 -22.95 4.08 -10.78
CA LEU A 505 -23.22 5.46 -11.18
C LEU A 505 -22.46 6.48 -10.33
N CYS A 506 -22.19 6.19 -9.05
CA CYS A 506 -21.33 7.02 -8.21
C CYS A 506 -19.88 7.06 -8.73
N CYS A 507 -19.31 5.94 -9.17
CA CYS A 507 -17.99 5.93 -9.79
C CYS A 507 -17.97 6.77 -11.07
N VAL A 508 -18.99 6.64 -11.92
CA VAL A 508 -19.13 7.46 -13.14
C VAL A 508 -19.23 8.94 -12.79
N SER A 509 -20.07 9.29 -11.81
CA SER A 509 -20.27 10.67 -11.37
C SER A 509 -19.00 11.28 -10.76
N ALA A 510 -18.25 10.52 -9.97
CA ALA A 510 -16.97 10.95 -9.41
C ALA A 510 -15.93 11.19 -10.52
N SER A 511 -15.84 10.30 -11.52
CA SER A 511 -14.98 10.51 -12.70
C SER A 511 -15.38 11.75 -13.49
N ILE A 512 -16.69 11.98 -13.71
CA ILE A 512 -17.21 13.15 -14.41
C ILE A 512 -16.83 14.43 -13.65
N CYS A 513 -17.07 14.46 -12.34
CA CYS A 513 -16.71 15.59 -11.49
C CYS A 513 -15.21 15.92 -11.59
N ASN A 514 -14.34 14.90 -11.51
CA ASN A 514 -12.90 15.10 -11.63
C ASN A 514 -12.47 15.62 -13.02
N CYS A 515 -13.06 15.10 -14.10
CA CYS A 515 -12.77 15.55 -15.46
C CYS A 515 -13.21 17.00 -15.69
N LEU A 516 -14.42 17.35 -15.22
CA LEU A 516 -14.93 18.72 -15.27
C LEU A 516 -14.04 19.64 -14.44
N CYS A 517 -13.72 19.30 -13.19
CA CYS A 517 -12.82 20.11 -12.35
C CYS A 517 -11.45 20.34 -13.02
N SER A 518 -10.88 19.31 -13.66
CA SER A 518 -9.60 19.42 -14.37
C SER A 518 -9.71 20.37 -15.58
N SER A 519 -10.80 20.29 -16.33
CA SER A 519 -11.05 21.19 -17.45
C SER A 519 -11.30 22.64 -16.99
N PHE A 520 -12.11 22.84 -15.94
CA PHE A 520 -12.43 24.17 -15.43
C PHE A 520 -11.16 24.89 -14.95
N ILE A 521 -10.30 24.24 -14.17
CA ILE A 521 -9.06 24.88 -13.70
C ILE A 521 -8.11 25.19 -14.86
N GLY A 522 -8.00 24.28 -15.83
CA GLY A 522 -7.18 24.49 -17.02
C GLY A 522 -7.68 25.65 -17.88
N THR A 523 -8.98 25.70 -18.14
CA THR A 523 -9.63 26.75 -18.92
C THR A 523 -9.52 28.10 -18.23
N LEU A 524 -9.80 28.16 -16.92
CA LEU A 524 -9.63 29.37 -16.11
C LEU A 524 -8.21 29.92 -16.18
N PHE A 525 -7.22 29.05 -16.00
CA PHE A 525 -5.81 29.43 -16.04
C PHE A 525 -5.39 29.92 -17.42
N TYR A 526 -5.81 29.21 -18.48
CA TYR A 526 -5.59 29.63 -19.87
C TYR A 526 -6.11 31.04 -20.13
N PHE A 527 -7.37 31.32 -19.78
CA PHE A 527 -7.95 32.64 -20.02
C PHE A 527 -7.29 33.74 -19.16
N VAL A 528 -6.80 33.42 -17.95
CA VAL A 528 -6.04 34.39 -17.15
C VAL A 528 -4.74 34.81 -17.84
N LEU A 529 -4.09 33.90 -18.55
CA LEU A 529 -2.82 34.15 -19.24
C LEU A 529 -2.97 34.73 -20.64
N VAL A 530 -3.99 34.32 -21.40
CA VAL A 530 -4.16 34.71 -22.80
C VAL A 530 -5.13 35.90 -22.96
N GLU A 531 -6.19 35.96 -22.17
CA GLU A 531 -7.22 37.02 -22.24
C GLU A 531 -7.51 37.60 -20.86
N TYR A 532 -6.50 38.28 -20.31
CA TYR A 532 -6.53 38.78 -18.95
C TYR A 532 -7.78 39.60 -18.64
N SER A 533 -8.44 39.26 -17.54
CA SER A 533 -9.53 40.04 -16.96
C SER A 533 -9.58 39.80 -15.46
N VAL A 534 -9.79 40.87 -14.70
CA VAL A 534 -9.90 40.82 -13.22
C VAL A 534 -10.99 39.83 -12.77
N LYS A 535 -12.10 39.75 -13.50
CA LYS A 535 -13.19 38.80 -13.19
C LYS A 535 -12.74 37.34 -13.34
N LYS A 536 -12.01 37.04 -14.42
CA LYS A 536 -11.50 35.68 -14.70
C LYS A 536 -10.42 35.28 -13.69
N LEU A 537 -9.55 36.23 -13.31
CA LEU A 537 -8.56 36.04 -12.25
C LEU A 537 -9.21 35.75 -10.90
N LEU A 538 -10.22 36.52 -10.51
CA LEU A 538 -10.96 36.30 -9.26
C LEU A 538 -11.61 34.91 -9.25
N LEU A 539 -12.25 34.50 -10.34
CA LEU A 539 -12.87 33.18 -10.46
C LEU A 539 -11.83 32.05 -10.34
N PHE A 540 -10.66 32.23 -10.96
CA PHE A 540 -9.55 31.27 -10.85
C PHE A 540 -9.05 31.16 -9.40
N VAL A 541 -8.84 32.30 -8.72
CA VAL A 541 -8.41 32.32 -7.31
C VAL A 541 -9.43 31.66 -6.39
N VAL A 542 -10.72 31.92 -6.60
CA VAL A 542 -11.80 31.26 -5.81
C VAL A 542 -11.78 29.75 -6.02
N MET A 543 -11.67 29.27 -7.26
CA MET A 543 -11.58 27.84 -7.55
C MET A 543 -10.33 27.22 -6.92
N LEU A 544 -9.18 27.90 -7.03
CA LEU A 544 -7.91 27.44 -6.46
C LEU A 544 -8.00 27.32 -4.94
N VAL A 545 -8.51 28.34 -4.25
CA VAL A 545 -8.72 28.32 -2.79
C VAL A 545 -9.68 27.20 -2.40
N GLY A 546 -10.78 27.03 -3.12
CA GLY A 546 -11.75 25.96 -2.89
C GLY A 546 -11.11 24.57 -2.99
N LEU A 547 -10.31 24.33 -4.02
CA LEU A 547 -9.59 23.06 -4.19
C LEU A 547 -8.53 22.85 -3.10
N ILE A 548 -7.77 23.88 -2.71
CA ILE A 548 -6.79 23.79 -1.62
C ILE A 548 -7.51 23.44 -0.31
N MET A 549 -8.62 24.12 0.01
CA MET A 549 -9.41 23.82 1.20
C MET A 549 -9.98 22.40 1.16
N GLN A 550 -10.46 21.93 0.02
CA GLN A 550 -10.97 20.57 -0.14
C GLN A 550 -9.87 19.52 0.06
N ASN A 551 -8.68 19.74 -0.49
CA ASN A 551 -7.52 18.87 -0.27
C ASN A 551 -7.07 18.89 1.19
N ALA A 552 -7.02 20.06 1.83
CA ALA A 552 -6.71 20.18 3.25
C ALA A 552 -7.72 19.41 4.11
N TRP A 553 -9.02 19.55 3.82
CA TRP A 553 -10.06 18.83 4.55
C TRP A 553 -9.96 17.31 4.38
N LEU A 554 -9.76 16.82 3.15
CA LEU A 554 -9.75 15.38 2.88
C LEU A 554 -8.46 14.67 3.30
N PHE A 555 -7.31 15.36 3.29
CA PHE A 555 -6.00 14.74 3.54
C PHE A 555 -5.30 15.21 4.82
N CYS A 556 -5.51 16.45 5.30
CA CYS A 556 -4.81 16.96 6.48
C CYS A 556 -5.48 16.60 7.81
N GLU A 557 -6.79 16.32 7.84
CA GLU A 557 -7.48 15.92 9.08
C GLU A 557 -6.82 14.66 9.68
N HIS A 558 -6.37 13.73 8.83
CA HIS A 558 -5.66 12.53 9.26
C HIS A 558 -4.25 12.83 9.80
N ILE A 559 -3.51 13.73 9.14
CA ILE A 559 -2.17 14.16 9.58
C ILE A 559 -2.27 14.80 10.98
N GLN A 560 -3.31 15.59 11.23
CA GLN A 560 -3.56 16.19 12.54
C GLN A 560 -3.97 15.18 13.61
N ARG A 561 -4.68 14.09 13.25
CA ARG A 561 -4.98 12.99 14.18
C ARG A 561 -3.72 12.18 14.50
N GLN A 562 -2.88 11.96 13.50
CA GLN A 562 -1.59 11.28 13.65
C GLN A 562 -0.65 12.08 14.56
N SER A 563 -0.50 13.39 14.33
CA SER A 563 0.37 14.25 15.17
C SER A 563 -0.13 14.41 16.61
N ARG A 564 -1.45 14.37 16.83
CA ARG A 564 -2.05 14.37 18.19
C ARG A 564 -1.70 13.10 18.97
N ASN A 565 -1.64 11.96 18.31
CA ASN A 565 -1.18 10.70 18.92
C ASN A 565 0.36 10.67 19.10
N GLU A 566 1.11 11.34 18.23
CA GLU A 566 2.58 11.46 18.30
C GLU A 566 3.07 12.39 19.42
N MET A 567 2.28 13.39 19.85
CA MET A 567 2.60 14.22 21.03
C MET A 567 2.54 13.45 22.36
N SER A 568 2.05 12.20 22.37
CA SER A 568 1.99 11.35 23.56
C SER A 568 3.24 10.49 23.79
N CYS A 569 4.11 10.25 22.79
CA CYS A 569 5.43 9.62 23.01
C CYS A 569 6.33 9.71 21.76
N ARG A 570 7.65 9.83 21.99
CA ARG A 570 8.78 9.99 21.04
C ARG A 570 8.64 9.18 19.73
N CYS A 571 7.96 9.74 18.73
CA CYS A 571 7.68 9.10 17.43
C CYS A 571 8.48 9.68 16.25
N ILE A 572 9.65 10.28 16.47
CA ILE A 572 10.40 10.98 15.40
C ILE A 572 11.10 10.03 14.40
N LYS A 573 11.17 8.71 14.63
CA LYS A 573 11.98 7.79 13.80
C LYS A 573 11.22 6.88 12.82
N ARG A 574 9.89 6.94 12.73
CA ARG A 574 9.11 5.92 11.98
C ARG A 574 8.65 6.31 10.58
N GLN A 575 8.63 7.61 10.28
CA GLN A 575 8.52 8.05 8.89
C GLN A 575 9.78 7.68 8.09
N ALA A 576 10.93 7.55 8.74
CA ALA A 576 12.20 7.12 8.16
C ALA A 576 12.25 5.67 7.65
N VAL A 577 11.31 4.75 7.92
CA VAL A 577 11.35 3.43 7.25
C VAL A 577 10.62 3.45 5.90
N TYR A 578 9.70 4.39 5.70
CA TYR A 578 9.17 4.75 4.38
C TYR A 578 9.93 5.93 3.72
N GLU A 579 10.72 6.71 4.48
CA GLU A 579 11.47 7.89 4.01
C GLU A 579 13.02 7.73 4.00
N ALA A 580 13.63 6.79 4.73
CA ALA A 580 15.08 6.53 4.77
C ALA A 580 15.52 5.28 3.99
N VAL A 581 14.83 4.96 2.90
CA VAL A 581 15.49 4.32 1.74
C VAL A 581 16.21 5.41 0.89
N GLY A 582 16.27 6.66 1.36
CA GLY A 582 16.75 7.83 0.61
C GLY A 582 17.96 8.57 1.15
N GLY A 583 18.71 8.06 2.14
CA GLY A 583 19.94 8.74 2.57
C GLY A 583 20.66 8.15 3.77
N SER A 584 21.73 7.40 3.51
CA SER A 584 22.99 7.43 4.26
C SER A 584 24.02 6.56 3.54
N LEU A 585 24.90 7.19 2.77
CA LEU A 585 26.25 6.68 2.55
C LEU A 585 26.99 6.80 3.89
N PRO A 586 27.67 5.76 4.39
CA PRO A 586 28.71 5.97 5.38
C PRO A 586 29.88 6.69 4.69
N SER A 587 30.34 7.75 5.33
CA SER A 587 31.61 8.42 5.03
C SER A 587 32.76 7.41 5.03
N ALA A 588 33.44 7.32 3.89
CA ALA A 588 34.90 7.21 3.85
C ALA A 588 35.43 8.57 3.39
#